data_AF-A0A840G902-F1
#
_entry.id   AF-A0A840G902-F1
#
_cell.length_a   1.000
_cell.length_b   1.000
_cell.length_c   1.000
_cell.angle_alpha   90.00
_cell.angle_beta   90.00
_cell.angle_gamma   90.00
#
_symmetry.space_group_name_H-M   'P 1'
#
loop_
_entity.id
_entity.type
_entity.pdbx_description
1 polymer ?
#
loop_
_entity_poly.entity_id
_entity_poly.type
_entity_poly.pdbx_seq_one_letter_code
_entity_poly.pdbx_strand_id
1 'polypeptide(L)'
;MTWLHSRAHVGSLPGFMPISNSRPGREVAIYSSVSMLVFGDSKGMSERETDQKLVERAQGGDKYAFDILVAKYQRKLGRLLSRFIRDQAEVEDVAQEAFIKAYRALPSFRGDSAFYTWLYRIGINTAKNYLVAQGRRAPTSTGFDSEEAEGFDDADQLRDINTPESLLQSKQVGETVNAAMEALPDELRTAIVLRELEGLSYEEIAVAMGCPIGTVRSRIFRARESVAARLRPLLATAPDRRW
;
A
#
# COMPACT_ATOMS: atom_id res chain seq x y z
N MET A 1 -27.41 -13.80 -7.74
CA MET A 1 -28.41 -14.47 -6.88
C MET A 1 -27.60 -15.46 -6.05
N THR A 2 -27.31 -15.28 -4.76
CA THR A 2 -28.24 -15.02 -3.65
C THR A 2 -27.42 -14.44 -2.48
N TRP A 3 -27.60 -13.17 -2.13
CA TRP A 3 -27.01 -12.53 -0.94
C TRP A 3 -28.13 -11.85 -0.15
N LEU A 4 -28.88 -12.66 0.58
CA LEU A 4 -29.74 -12.25 1.68
C LEU A 4 -30.00 -13.51 2.46
N HIS A 5 -29.34 -13.68 3.60
CA HIS A 5 -29.95 -14.06 4.89
C HIS A 5 -28.87 -14.28 5.95
N SER A 6 -28.92 -13.42 6.99
CA SER A 6 -28.79 -13.78 8.41
C SER A 6 -27.40 -13.97 9.05
N ARG A 7 -26.92 -12.92 9.73
CA ARG A 7 -26.71 -12.80 11.21
C ARG A 7 -25.75 -11.63 11.49
N ALA A 8 -26.22 -10.45 11.88
CA ALA A 8 -26.63 -10.01 13.23
C ALA A 8 -25.47 -9.65 14.18
N HIS A 9 -25.46 -8.35 14.57
CA HIS A 9 -24.76 -7.70 15.70
C HIS A 9 -23.37 -7.06 15.49
N VAL A 10 -23.27 -6.10 14.54
CA VAL A 10 -22.66 -4.76 14.80
C VAL A 10 -23.43 -3.75 13.92
N GLY A 11 -23.78 -2.60 14.49
CA GLY A 11 -24.57 -1.56 13.84
C GLY A 11 -24.03 -1.14 12.48
N SER A 12 -24.92 -1.21 11.49
CA SER A 12 -24.72 -0.86 10.09
C SER A 12 -24.21 0.59 9.93
N LEU A 13 -23.02 0.76 9.37
CA LEU A 13 -22.67 1.97 8.63
C LEU A 13 -23.31 1.82 7.24
N PRO A 14 -24.32 2.62 6.87
CA PRO A 14 -24.95 2.50 5.56
C PRO A 14 -24.04 3.12 4.50
N GLY A 15 -23.54 2.33 3.54
CA GLY A 15 -22.89 2.86 2.33
C GLY A 15 -21.60 2.20 1.85
N PHE A 16 -21.20 1.03 2.36
CA PHE A 16 -20.05 0.30 1.81
C PHE A 16 -20.45 -0.41 0.51
N MET A 17 -20.02 0.11 -0.65
CA MET A 17 -20.06 -0.64 -1.92
C MET A 17 -18.83 -1.55 -2.04
N PRO A 18 -18.96 -2.77 -2.58
CA PRO A 18 -17.84 -3.66 -2.82
C PRO A 18 -16.95 -3.16 -3.97
N ILE A 19 -15.68 -3.55 -3.91
CA ILE A 19 -14.64 -3.20 -4.89
C ILE A 19 -14.99 -3.87 -6.23
N SER A 20 -15.71 -3.15 -7.09
CA SER A 20 -15.80 -3.54 -8.50
C SER A 20 -15.64 -2.33 -9.41
N ASN A 21 -14.51 -2.37 -10.12
CA ASN A 21 -14.33 -1.89 -11.48
C ASN A 21 -14.74 -0.43 -11.77
N SER A 22 -13.97 0.53 -11.26
CA SER A 22 -14.07 1.93 -11.70
C SER A 22 -12.74 2.41 -12.30
N ARG A 23 -12.78 2.67 -13.62
CA ARG A 23 -11.67 3.08 -14.48
C ARG A 23 -10.89 4.30 -13.94
N PRO A 24 -9.56 4.36 -14.16
CA PRO A 24 -8.64 5.30 -13.49
C PRO A 24 -8.92 6.80 -13.73
N GLY A 25 -9.58 7.17 -14.83
CA GLY A 25 -9.82 8.58 -15.20
C GLY A 25 -11.00 9.28 -14.52
N ARG A 26 -11.97 8.56 -13.93
CA ARG A 26 -13.16 9.19 -13.32
C ARG A 26 -12.95 9.65 -11.89
N GLU A 27 -11.95 9.11 -11.20
CA GLU A 27 -11.75 9.28 -9.75
C GLU A 27 -11.17 10.66 -9.41
N VAL A 28 -10.20 11.15 -10.20
CA VAL A 28 -9.62 12.49 -10.06
C VAL A 28 -10.69 13.58 -10.28
N ALA A 29 -11.62 13.34 -11.21
CA ALA A 29 -12.75 14.23 -11.46
C ALA A 29 -13.75 14.24 -10.30
N ILE A 30 -14.00 13.10 -9.65
CA ILE A 30 -14.87 13.02 -8.46
C ILE A 30 -14.20 13.71 -7.27
N TYR A 31 -12.90 13.53 -7.03
CA TYR A 31 -12.18 14.26 -5.97
C TYR A 31 -12.19 15.77 -6.20
N SER A 32 -11.92 16.22 -7.42
CA SER A 32 -11.96 17.64 -7.75
C SER A 32 -13.38 18.20 -7.62
N SER A 33 -14.41 17.45 -8.03
CA SER A 33 -15.81 17.88 -7.97
C SER A 33 -16.36 17.86 -6.54
N VAL A 34 -16.06 16.83 -5.76
CA VAL A 34 -16.47 16.70 -4.35
C VAL A 34 -15.72 17.72 -3.49
N SER A 35 -14.41 17.91 -3.70
CA SER A 35 -13.65 18.96 -3.02
C SER A 35 -14.20 20.36 -3.32
N MET A 36 -14.56 20.63 -4.58
CA MET A 36 -15.18 21.91 -4.99
C MET A 36 -16.58 22.11 -4.38
N LEU A 37 -17.39 21.04 -4.29
CA LEU A 37 -18.72 21.06 -3.66
C LEU A 37 -18.67 21.18 -2.13
N VAL A 38 -17.63 20.62 -1.50
CA VAL A 38 -17.52 20.52 -0.03
C VAL A 38 -16.80 21.73 0.58
N PHE A 39 -15.91 22.39 -0.16
CA PHE A 39 -15.04 23.45 0.38
C PHE A 39 -15.21 24.84 -0.27
N GLY A 40 -15.82 24.96 -1.45
CA GLY A 40 -15.81 26.22 -2.22
C GLY A 40 -14.39 26.60 -2.68
N ASP A 41 -14.30 27.42 -3.73
CA ASP A 41 -13.09 27.75 -4.54
C ASP A 41 -11.73 27.33 -3.93
N SER A 42 -11.21 26.17 -4.38
CA SER A 42 -10.07 25.46 -3.79
C SER A 42 -8.72 25.76 -4.47
N LYS A 43 -8.60 26.92 -5.12
CA LYS A 43 -7.38 27.31 -5.84
C LYS A 43 -6.22 27.54 -4.85
N GLY A 44 -5.38 26.52 -4.65
CA GLY A 44 -4.07 26.63 -3.98
C GLY A 44 -3.83 25.74 -2.76
N MET A 45 -4.78 24.91 -2.32
CA MET A 45 -4.53 24.01 -1.19
C MET A 45 -3.71 22.78 -1.60
N SER A 46 -2.72 22.45 -0.78
CA SER A 46 -2.01 21.18 -0.86
C SER A 46 -2.92 20.00 -0.50
N GLU A 47 -2.53 18.81 -0.96
CA GLU A 47 -3.24 17.57 -0.64
C GLU A 47 -3.35 17.37 0.89
N ARG A 48 -2.25 17.65 1.61
CA ARG A 48 -2.17 17.56 3.07
C ARG A 48 -3.16 18.49 3.78
N GLU A 49 -3.30 19.74 3.32
CA GLU A 49 -4.26 20.69 3.90
C GLU A 49 -5.71 20.27 3.66
N THR A 50 -5.99 19.71 2.49
CA THR A 50 -7.31 19.16 2.17
C THR A 50 -7.66 18.00 3.10
N ASP A 51 -6.72 17.09 3.32
CA ASP A 51 -6.92 15.96 4.24
C ASP A 51 -7.09 16.40 5.69
N GLN A 52 -6.30 17.40 6.12
CA GLN A 52 -6.40 17.95 7.46
C GLN A 52 -7.80 18.55 7.72
N LYS A 53 -8.38 19.28 6.76
CA LYS A 53 -9.75 19.80 6.86
C LYS A 53 -10.80 18.69 6.93
N LEU A 54 -10.64 17.63 6.15
CA LEU A 54 -11.54 16.47 6.21
C LEU A 54 -11.45 15.76 7.56
N VAL A 55 -10.24 15.64 8.11
CA VAL A 55 -9.99 15.07 9.44
C VAL A 55 -10.66 15.90 10.52
N GLU A 56 -10.51 17.23 10.51
CA GLU A 56 -11.12 18.13 11.49
C GLU A 56 -12.66 18.03 11.47
N ARG A 57 -13.25 17.98 10.27
CA ARG A 57 -14.70 17.77 10.12
C ARG A 57 -15.13 16.41 10.67
N ALA A 58 -14.40 15.35 10.34
CA ALA A 58 -14.68 14.00 10.82
C ALA A 58 -14.54 13.88 12.36
N GLN A 59 -13.56 14.56 12.95
CA GLN A 59 -13.42 14.69 14.41
C GLN A 59 -14.60 15.45 15.04
N GLY A 60 -15.15 16.43 14.32
CA GLY A 60 -16.38 17.14 14.66
C GLY A 60 -17.67 16.32 14.48
N GLY A 61 -17.59 15.06 14.05
CA GLY A 61 -18.73 14.16 13.87
C GLY A 61 -19.28 14.06 12.45
N ASP A 62 -18.67 14.73 11.47
CA ASP A 62 -19.05 14.63 10.06
C ASP A 62 -18.57 13.28 9.47
N LYS A 63 -19.47 12.29 9.48
CA LYS A 63 -19.19 10.96 8.93
C LYS A 63 -18.83 11.00 7.44
N TYR A 64 -19.46 11.91 6.68
CA TYR A 64 -19.22 12.03 5.25
C TYR A 64 -17.79 12.50 4.95
N ALA A 65 -17.23 13.37 5.80
CA ALA A 65 -15.84 13.78 5.68
C ALA A 65 -14.87 12.59 5.83
N PHE A 66 -15.18 11.62 6.71
CA PHE A 66 -14.39 10.39 6.82
C PHE A 66 -14.59 9.47 5.60
N ASP A 67 -15.81 9.37 5.06
CA ASP A 67 -16.07 8.56 3.86
C ASP A 67 -15.24 9.06 2.66
N ILE A 68 -15.05 10.38 2.53
CA ILE A 68 -14.16 10.96 1.52
C ILE A 68 -12.71 10.50 1.74
N LEU A 69 -12.22 10.51 2.99
CA LEU A 69 -10.87 10.00 3.32
C LEU A 69 -10.74 8.51 2.98
N VAL A 70 -11.75 7.69 3.31
CA VAL A 70 -11.77 6.26 2.97
C VAL A 70 -11.70 6.07 1.46
N ALA A 71 -12.58 6.73 0.72
CA ALA A 71 -12.60 6.63 -0.74
C ALA A 71 -11.24 7.02 -1.35
N LYS A 72 -10.49 7.93 -0.71
CA LYS A 72 -9.24 8.49 -1.24
C LYS A 72 -8.10 7.51 -1.07
N TYR A 73 -8.12 6.80 0.06
CA TYR A 73 -6.99 6.02 0.50
C TYR A 73 -7.21 4.51 0.44
N GLN A 74 -8.44 4.04 0.20
CA GLN A 74 -8.76 2.61 0.14
C GLN A 74 -7.87 1.83 -0.84
N ARG A 75 -7.68 2.36 -2.06
CA ARG A 75 -6.87 1.69 -3.09
C ARG A 75 -5.41 1.66 -2.72
N LYS A 76 -4.90 2.78 -2.18
CA LYS A 76 -3.49 2.89 -1.83
C LYS A 76 -3.16 2.03 -0.60
N LEU A 77 -4.02 2.05 0.42
CA LEU A 77 -3.89 1.18 1.60
C LEU A 77 -3.99 -0.30 1.19
N GLY A 78 -4.98 -0.68 0.36
CA GLY A 78 -5.10 -2.05 -0.15
C GLY A 78 -3.84 -2.50 -0.89
N ARG A 79 -3.26 -1.65 -1.75
CA ARG A 79 -1.99 -1.94 -2.45
C ARG A 79 -0.81 -2.11 -1.49
N LEU A 80 -0.74 -1.32 -0.43
CA LEU A 80 0.28 -1.51 0.60
C LEU A 80 0.10 -2.87 1.29
N LEU A 81 -1.14 -3.21 1.65
CA LEU A 81 -1.47 -4.43 2.38
C LEU A 81 -1.24 -5.70 1.53
N SER A 82 -1.47 -5.64 0.22
CA SER A 82 -1.18 -6.76 -0.69
C SER A 82 0.31 -7.09 -0.83
N ARG A 83 1.21 -6.24 -0.30
CA ARG A 83 2.64 -6.58 -0.16
C ARG A 83 2.93 -7.51 1.01
N PHE A 84 1.98 -7.69 1.92
CA PHE A 84 2.09 -8.52 3.12
C PHE A 84 1.16 -9.73 3.08
N ILE A 85 -0.01 -9.58 2.47
CA ILE A 85 -1.08 -10.58 2.41
C ILE A 85 -1.26 -10.99 0.95
N ARG A 86 -1.25 -12.30 0.68
CA ARG A 86 -1.34 -12.85 -0.69
C ARG A 86 -2.77 -12.92 -1.20
N ASP A 87 -3.71 -13.34 -0.36
CA ASP A 87 -5.10 -13.47 -0.75
C ASP A 87 -5.77 -12.07 -0.79
N GLN A 88 -6.30 -11.73 -1.96
CA GLN A 88 -6.94 -10.43 -2.18
C GLN A 88 -8.19 -10.24 -1.31
N ALA A 89 -8.95 -11.29 -1.02
CA ALA A 89 -10.10 -11.19 -0.13
C ALA A 89 -9.66 -10.87 1.31
N GLU A 90 -8.58 -11.50 1.77
CA GLU A 90 -7.98 -11.20 3.07
C GLU A 90 -7.44 -9.75 3.14
N VAL A 91 -6.90 -9.21 2.04
CA VAL A 91 -6.46 -7.80 1.95
C VAL A 91 -7.63 -6.85 2.18
N GLU A 92 -8.78 -7.12 1.57
CA GLU A 92 -9.97 -6.28 1.68
C GLU A 92 -10.51 -6.24 3.11
N ASP A 93 -10.59 -7.41 3.76
CA ASP A 93 -11.00 -7.53 5.15
C ASP A 93 -10.07 -6.75 6.10
N VAL A 94 -8.76 -6.92 5.93
CA VAL A 94 -7.75 -6.23 6.76
C VAL A 94 -7.76 -4.72 6.49
N ALA A 95 -7.97 -4.28 5.24
CA ALA A 95 -8.12 -2.87 4.91
C ALA A 95 -9.35 -2.26 5.57
N GLN A 96 -10.49 -2.96 5.53
CA GLN A 96 -11.71 -2.54 6.18
C GLN A 96 -11.52 -2.41 7.70
N GLU A 97 -10.90 -3.41 8.33
CA GLU A 97 -10.59 -3.38 9.75
C GLU A 97 -9.67 -2.20 10.11
N ALA A 98 -8.68 -1.92 9.28
CA ALA A 98 -7.78 -0.79 9.45
C ALA A 98 -8.52 0.56 9.38
N PHE A 99 -9.46 0.75 8.45
CA PHE A 99 -10.29 1.95 8.39
C PHE A 99 -11.23 2.09 9.59
N ILE A 100 -11.81 1.00 10.08
CA ILE A 100 -12.63 1.00 11.30
C ILE A 100 -11.79 1.42 12.52
N LYS A 101 -10.57 0.86 12.64
CA LYS A 101 -9.62 1.25 13.68
C LYS A 101 -9.20 2.72 13.56
N ALA A 102 -8.94 3.19 12.33
CA ALA A 102 -8.62 4.59 12.06
C ALA A 102 -9.77 5.50 12.46
N TYR A 103 -11.01 5.19 12.08
CA TYR A 103 -12.17 5.98 12.49
C TYR A 103 -12.31 6.09 14.02
N ARG A 104 -12.16 4.96 14.72
CA ARG A 104 -12.23 4.92 16.20
C ARG A 104 -11.09 5.70 16.86
N ALA A 105 -9.90 5.68 16.28
CA ALA A 105 -8.73 6.39 16.79
C ALA A 105 -8.64 7.85 16.34
N LEU A 106 -9.45 8.26 15.35
CA LEU A 106 -9.41 9.59 14.74
C LEU A 106 -9.51 10.75 15.73
N PRO A 107 -10.34 10.69 16.80
CA PRO A 107 -10.40 11.76 17.80
C PRO A 107 -9.06 12.03 18.51
N SER A 108 -8.15 11.04 18.53
CA SER A 108 -6.82 11.17 19.16
C SER A 108 -5.73 11.63 18.18
N PHE A 109 -6.04 11.74 16.89
CA PHE A 109 -5.07 12.16 15.88
C PHE A 109 -4.83 13.67 15.97
N ARG A 110 -3.59 14.07 16.25
CA ARG A 110 -3.20 15.47 16.50
C ARG A 110 -2.68 16.24 15.29
N GLY A 111 -2.53 15.59 14.13
CA GLY A 111 -1.94 16.24 12.95
C GLY A 111 -0.40 16.37 12.96
N ASP A 112 0.28 15.73 13.94
CA ASP A 112 1.75 15.71 14.05
C ASP A 112 2.45 15.11 12.80
N SER A 113 1.71 14.30 12.02
CA SER A 113 2.12 13.76 10.72
C SER A 113 1.02 13.96 9.68
N ALA A 114 1.30 13.70 8.40
CA ALA A 114 0.22 13.58 7.43
C ALA A 114 -0.75 12.45 7.84
N PHE A 115 -2.05 12.64 7.57
CA PHE A 115 -3.08 11.66 7.88
C PHE A 115 -2.76 10.28 7.29
N TYR A 116 -2.29 10.27 6.04
CA TYR A 116 -1.99 9.04 5.34
C TYR A 116 -0.85 8.23 5.98
N THR A 117 0.20 8.90 6.47
CA THR A 117 1.29 8.26 7.20
C THR A 117 0.79 7.59 8.48
N TRP A 118 -0.14 8.24 9.17
CA TRP A 118 -0.78 7.70 10.36
C TRP A 118 -1.71 6.51 10.04
N LEU A 119 -2.49 6.61 8.96
CA LEU A 119 -3.31 5.51 8.45
C LEU A 119 -2.46 4.29 8.09
N TYR A 120 -1.30 4.51 7.45
CA TYR A 120 -0.34 3.45 7.13
C TYR A 120 0.17 2.72 8.37
N ARG A 121 0.45 3.43 9.46
CA ARG A 121 0.80 2.80 10.73
C ARG A 121 -0.29 1.85 11.21
N ILE A 122 -1.55 2.29 11.16
CA ILE A 122 -2.70 1.48 11.56
C ILE A 122 -2.83 0.25 10.65
N GLY A 123 -2.71 0.45 9.33
CA GLY A 123 -2.76 -0.62 8.33
C GLY A 123 -1.69 -1.68 8.55
N ILE A 124 -0.42 -1.27 8.64
CA ILE A 124 0.72 -2.18 8.84
C ILE A 124 0.56 -2.97 10.14
N ASN A 125 0.16 -2.31 11.23
CA ASN A 125 -0.06 -3.00 12.50
C ASN A 125 -1.24 -3.97 12.44
N THR A 126 -2.31 -3.62 11.70
CA THR A 126 -3.47 -4.49 11.51
C THR A 126 -3.10 -5.73 10.71
N ALA A 127 -2.35 -5.58 9.62
CA ALA A 127 -1.84 -6.72 8.84
C ALA A 127 -0.88 -7.61 9.64
N LYS A 128 0.02 -7.04 10.43
CA LYS A 128 0.91 -7.82 11.30
C LYS A 128 0.11 -8.65 12.31
N ASN A 129 -0.87 -8.05 12.96
CA ASN A 129 -1.73 -8.76 13.92
C ASN A 129 -2.55 -9.86 13.25
N TYR A 130 -3.07 -9.59 12.04
CA TYR A 130 -3.80 -10.56 11.24
C TYR A 130 -2.95 -11.79 10.90
N LEU A 131 -1.73 -11.58 10.40
CA LEU A 131 -0.80 -12.65 10.04
C LEU A 131 -0.44 -13.50 11.27
N VAL A 132 -0.07 -12.85 12.39
CA VAL A 132 0.19 -13.54 13.66
C VAL A 132 -1.00 -14.39 14.10
N ALA A 133 -2.22 -13.88 14.00
CA ALA A 133 -3.44 -14.60 14.39
C ALA A 133 -3.74 -15.83 13.52
N GLN A 134 -3.39 -15.79 12.24
CA GLN A 134 -3.53 -16.96 11.35
C GLN A 134 -2.47 -18.05 11.58
N GLY A 135 -1.52 -17.86 12.51
CA GLY A 135 -0.35 -18.73 12.64
C GLY A 135 0.59 -18.66 11.43
N ARG A 136 0.27 -17.78 10.47
CA ARG A 136 1.09 -17.46 9.32
C ARG A 136 2.05 -16.35 9.76
N ARG A 137 3.32 -16.66 10.00
CA ARG A 137 4.32 -15.59 9.84
C ARG A 137 4.12 -15.02 8.43
N ALA A 138 4.22 -13.69 8.26
CA ALA A 138 4.23 -13.08 6.94
C ALA A 138 5.12 -13.94 6.02
N PRO A 139 4.66 -14.35 4.83
CA PRO A 139 5.22 -15.51 4.17
C PRO A 139 6.74 -15.39 4.04
N THR A 140 7.42 -16.26 4.78
CA THR A 140 8.76 -16.77 4.49
C THR A 140 8.53 -18.24 4.20
N SER A 141 7.96 -18.54 3.04
CA SER A 141 7.80 -19.93 2.59
C SER A 141 8.04 -19.98 1.10
N THR A 142 9.17 -20.58 0.77
CA THR A 142 9.46 -21.26 -0.48
C THR A 142 8.27 -22.11 -0.91
N GLY A 143 7.80 -21.86 -2.13
CA GLY A 143 6.71 -22.56 -2.77
C GLY A 143 6.44 -21.85 -4.08
N PHE A 144 7.24 -22.20 -5.09
CA PHE A 144 6.94 -21.89 -6.47
C PHE A 144 5.62 -22.59 -6.81
N ASP A 145 4.56 -21.81 -6.97
CA ASP A 145 3.51 -22.11 -7.94
C ASP A 145 3.33 -20.83 -8.76
N SER A 146 4.05 -20.82 -9.86
CA SER A 146 3.96 -19.83 -10.91
C SER A 146 2.78 -20.20 -11.79
N GLU A 147 1.59 -19.68 -11.49
CA GLU A 147 0.48 -19.53 -12.42
C GLU A 147 -0.52 -18.52 -11.82
N GLU A 148 -0.98 -17.58 -12.65
CA GLU A 148 -1.83 -16.42 -12.32
C GLU A 148 -1.17 -15.24 -11.58
N ALA A 149 -0.24 -14.58 -12.28
CA ALA A 149 0.00 -13.15 -12.11
C ALA A 149 -0.39 -12.42 -13.40
N GLU A 150 -1.68 -12.45 -13.74
CA GLU A 150 -2.24 -11.54 -14.75
C GLU A 150 -2.77 -10.27 -14.07
N GLY A 151 -2.32 -9.10 -14.55
CA GLY A 151 -3.03 -7.84 -14.33
C GLY A 151 -2.29 -6.76 -13.54
N PHE A 152 -1.10 -6.34 -13.99
CA PHE A 152 -0.66 -4.95 -13.85
C PHE A 152 0.01 -4.53 -15.15
N ASP A 153 -0.82 -4.32 -16.17
CA ASP A 153 -0.39 -3.74 -17.43
C ASP A 153 -0.53 -2.21 -17.33
N ASP A 154 0.59 -1.56 -17.02
CA ASP A 154 0.82 -0.15 -17.34
C ASP A 154 2.29 0.00 -17.74
N ALA A 155 2.64 -0.61 -18.87
CA ALA A 155 3.95 -0.48 -19.49
C ALA A 155 3.84 -0.44 -21.02
N ASP A 156 2.87 0.31 -21.56
CA ASP A 156 2.79 0.54 -23.00
C ASP A 156 3.41 1.90 -23.36
N GLN A 157 4.74 1.99 -23.26
CA GLN A 157 5.53 3.05 -23.91
C GLN A 157 7.06 2.84 -23.90
N LEU A 158 7.56 1.65 -24.22
CA LEU A 158 8.96 1.48 -24.63
C LEU A 158 9.09 0.34 -25.66
N ARG A 159 8.62 0.60 -26.88
CA ARG A 159 8.93 -0.23 -28.05
C ARG A 159 10.12 0.37 -28.78
N ASP A 160 11.31 -0.04 -28.37
CA ASP A 160 12.35 -0.54 -29.28
C ASP A 160 13.49 -1.13 -28.42
N ILE A 161 14.20 -2.14 -28.93
CA ILE A 161 15.34 -2.87 -28.29
C ILE A 161 15.00 -4.06 -27.34
N ASN A 162 13.88 -4.76 -27.49
CA ASN A 162 13.61 -6.00 -26.74
C ASN A 162 13.91 -7.25 -27.58
N THR A 163 15.12 -7.80 -27.51
CA THR A 163 15.39 -9.16 -27.98
C THR A 163 14.73 -10.18 -27.03
N PRO A 164 14.34 -11.39 -27.50
CA PRO A 164 13.80 -12.44 -26.63
C PRO A 164 14.72 -12.76 -25.43
N GLU A 165 16.03 -12.68 -25.64
CA GLU A 165 17.06 -12.85 -24.60
C GLU A 165 17.02 -11.72 -23.56
N SER A 166 16.84 -10.46 -23.99
CA SER A 166 16.70 -9.30 -23.09
C SER A 166 15.42 -9.38 -22.24
N LEU A 167 14.32 -9.86 -22.82
CA LEU A 167 13.05 -10.09 -22.11
C LEU A 167 13.17 -11.21 -21.07
N LEU A 168 13.82 -12.33 -21.43
CA LEU A 168 14.07 -13.44 -20.50
C LEU A 168 14.99 -13.01 -19.36
N GLN A 169 16.06 -12.26 -19.66
CA GLN A 169 16.96 -11.72 -18.64
C GLN A 169 16.23 -10.74 -17.70
N SER A 170 15.38 -9.87 -18.23
CA SER A 170 14.56 -8.94 -17.44
C SER A 170 13.56 -9.69 -16.54
N LYS A 171 12.96 -10.77 -17.03
CA LYS A 171 12.07 -11.64 -16.26
C LYS A 171 12.83 -12.32 -15.10
N GLN A 172 13.99 -12.91 -15.36
CA GLN A 172 14.83 -13.54 -14.34
C GLN A 172 15.29 -12.55 -13.25
N VAL A 173 15.63 -11.32 -13.63
CA VAL A 173 15.96 -10.25 -12.69
C VAL A 173 14.74 -9.91 -11.82
N GLY A 174 13.57 -9.74 -12.44
CA GLY A 174 12.32 -9.45 -11.72
C GLY A 174 11.94 -10.55 -10.72
N GLU A 175 11.99 -11.82 -11.14
CA GLU A 175 11.75 -12.97 -10.27
C GLU A 175 12.72 -13.01 -9.09
N THR A 176 13.99 -12.69 -9.34
CA THR A 176 15.02 -12.68 -8.29
C THR A 176 14.83 -11.54 -7.30
N VAL A 177 14.42 -10.35 -7.77
CA VAL A 177 14.02 -9.25 -6.89
C VAL A 177 12.83 -9.66 -6.02
N ASN A 178 11.80 -10.25 -6.62
CA ASN A 178 10.62 -10.68 -5.88
C ASN A 178 10.98 -11.72 -4.81
N ALA A 179 11.73 -12.76 -5.17
CA ALA A 179 12.20 -13.77 -4.22
C ALA A 179 13.12 -13.17 -3.13
N ALA A 180 13.94 -12.18 -3.47
CA ALA A 180 14.77 -11.47 -2.50
C ALA A 180 13.91 -10.68 -1.50
N MET A 181 12.89 -9.96 -1.99
CA MET A 181 11.96 -9.21 -1.18
C MET A 181 11.14 -10.11 -0.26
N GLU A 182 10.68 -11.26 -0.75
CA GLU A 182 9.96 -12.27 0.05
C GLU A 182 10.83 -12.95 1.12
N ALA A 183 12.15 -12.97 0.93
CA ALA A 183 13.06 -13.53 1.93
C ALA A 183 13.48 -12.50 3.00
N LEU A 184 13.18 -11.21 2.81
CA LEU A 184 13.51 -10.19 3.80
C LEU A 184 12.68 -10.37 5.08
N PRO A 185 13.27 -10.16 6.27
CA PRO A 185 12.49 -9.95 7.49
C PRO A 185 11.48 -8.82 7.31
N ASP A 186 10.29 -8.97 7.90
CA ASP A 186 9.15 -8.06 7.71
C ASP A 186 9.51 -6.59 7.89
N GLU A 187 10.30 -6.28 8.92
CA GLU A 187 10.70 -4.90 9.20
C GLU A 187 11.57 -4.29 8.09
N LEU A 188 12.45 -5.10 7.46
CA LEU A 188 13.26 -4.66 6.34
C LEU A 188 12.41 -4.48 5.09
N ARG A 189 11.52 -5.45 4.82
CA ARG A 189 10.57 -5.42 3.70
C ARG A 189 9.65 -4.22 3.78
N THR A 190 9.02 -3.98 4.94
CA THR A 190 8.15 -2.81 5.15
C THR A 190 8.93 -1.51 4.91
N ALA A 191 10.14 -1.37 5.45
CA ALA A 191 10.92 -0.15 5.32
C ALA A 191 11.29 0.16 3.86
N ILE A 192 11.70 -0.85 3.08
CA ILE A 192 12.07 -0.66 1.68
C ILE A 192 10.84 -0.46 0.78
N VAL A 193 9.71 -1.13 1.06
CA VAL A 193 8.45 -0.91 0.33
C VAL A 193 7.96 0.53 0.53
N LEU A 194 7.92 1.00 1.78
CA LEU A 194 7.50 2.37 2.08
C LEU A 194 8.44 3.41 1.43
N ARG A 195 9.71 3.09 1.25
CA ARG A 195 10.67 4.00 0.62
C ARG A 195 10.58 4.01 -0.90
N GLU A 196 10.69 2.84 -1.53
CA GLU A 196 10.89 2.74 -2.98
C GLU A 196 9.56 2.68 -3.75
N LEU A 197 8.50 2.13 -3.14
CA LEU A 197 7.20 1.97 -3.80
C LEU A 197 6.21 3.06 -3.39
N GLU A 198 6.21 3.43 -2.11
CA GLU A 198 5.31 4.47 -1.59
C GLU A 198 5.93 5.87 -1.60
N GLY A 199 7.25 5.97 -1.83
CA GLY A 199 7.94 7.26 -1.97
C GLY A 199 8.07 8.06 -0.67
N LEU A 200 7.86 7.44 0.51
CA LEU A 200 7.87 8.17 1.77
C LEU A 200 9.26 8.65 2.19
N SER A 201 9.30 9.80 2.86
CA SER A 201 10.49 10.30 3.55
C SER A 201 10.88 9.39 4.72
N TYR A 202 12.12 9.50 5.21
CA TYR A 202 12.57 8.67 6.32
C TYR A 202 11.83 9.01 7.62
N GLU A 203 11.45 10.27 7.79
CA GLU A 203 10.63 10.80 8.87
C GLU A 203 9.22 10.19 8.83
N GLU A 204 8.58 10.16 7.65
CA GLU A 204 7.26 9.56 7.48
C GLU A 204 7.31 8.05 7.72
N ILE A 205 8.35 7.35 7.23
CA ILE A 205 8.52 5.92 7.48
C ILE A 205 8.72 5.66 8.98
N ALA A 206 9.47 6.51 9.69
CA ALA A 206 9.65 6.39 11.13
C ALA A 206 8.31 6.47 11.88
N VAL A 207 7.44 7.41 11.48
CA VAL A 207 6.07 7.52 12.00
C VAL A 207 5.25 6.29 11.64
N ALA A 208 5.23 5.88 10.36
CA ALA A 208 4.44 4.75 9.87
C ALA A 208 4.84 3.43 10.55
N MET A 209 6.13 3.22 10.80
CA MET A 209 6.65 2.02 11.46
C MET A 209 6.73 2.13 12.99
N GLY A 210 6.49 3.32 13.56
CA GLY A 210 6.59 3.56 15.00
C GLY A 210 7.99 3.32 15.56
N CYS A 211 9.04 3.71 14.85
CA CYS A 211 10.44 3.48 15.24
C CYS A 211 11.33 4.71 14.99
N PRO A 212 12.53 4.81 15.60
CA PRO A 212 13.44 5.93 15.36
C PRO A 212 13.91 6.03 13.90
N ILE A 213 14.14 7.25 13.41
CA ILE A 213 14.63 7.50 12.03
C ILE A 213 15.96 6.80 11.73
N GLY A 214 16.85 6.68 12.73
CA GLY A 214 18.11 5.93 12.59
C GLY A 214 17.87 4.45 12.28
N THR A 215 16.84 3.86 12.88
CA THR A 215 16.41 2.48 12.62
C THR A 215 15.90 2.33 11.20
N VAL A 216 15.12 3.30 10.70
CA VAL A 216 14.65 3.31 9.30
C VAL A 216 15.82 3.29 8.33
N ARG A 217 16.81 4.17 8.51
CA ARG A 217 18.02 4.23 7.66
C ARG A 217 18.74 2.89 7.64
N SER A 218 18.98 2.30 8.82
CA SER A 218 19.64 1.00 8.91
C SER A 218 18.82 -0.13 8.27
N ARG A 219 17.49 -0.13 8.40
CA ARG A 219 16.63 -1.15 7.81
C ARG A 219 16.64 -1.08 6.28
N ILE A 220 16.50 0.12 5.72
CA ILE A 220 16.56 0.35 4.27
C ILE A 220 17.91 -0.07 3.70
N PHE A 221 19.02 0.32 4.37
CA PHE A 221 20.35 -0.07 3.95
C PHE A 221 20.52 -1.60 3.89
N ARG A 222 20.16 -2.30 4.98
CA ARG A 222 20.25 -3.76 5.04
C ARG A 222 19.33 -4.46 4.03
N ALA A 223 18.14 -3.92 3.79
CA ALA A 223 17.23 -4.43 2.76
C ALA A 223 17.88 -4.36 1.37
N ARG A 224 18.44 -3.21 1.00
CA ARG A 224 19.14 -3.01 -0.27
C ARG A 224 20.35 -3.94 -0.41
N GLU A 225 21.13 -4.09 0.65
CA GLU A 225 22.29 -5.00 0.66
C GLU A 225 21.89 -6.46 0.41
N SER A 226 20.83 -6.94 1.08
CA SER A 226 20.31 -8.29 0.90
C SER A 226 19.77 -8.54 -0.50
N VAL A 227 19.05 -7.57 -1.08
CA VAL A 227 18.56 -7.66 -2.48
C VAL A 227 19.73 -7.64 -3.46
N ALA A 228 20.68 -6.72 -3.29
CA ALA A 228 21.85 -6.61 -4.15
C ALA A 228 22.73 -7.88 -4.11
N ALA A 229 22.88 -8.51 -2.95
CA ALA A 229 23.62 -9.77 -2.81
C ALA A 229 23.01 -10.90 -3.65
N ARG A 230 21.68 -10.97 -3.74
CA ARG A 230 20.96 -11.97 -4.56
C ARG A 230 21.00 -11.67 -6.06
N LEU A 231 21.06 -10.39 -6.44
CA LEU A 231 21.15 -9.98 -7.85
C LEU A 231 22.57 -10.06 -8.42
N ARG A 232 23.60 -9.89 -7.58
CA ARG A 232 25.01 -9.84 -8.02
C ARG A 232 25.43 -11.02 -8.91
N PRO A 233 25.07 -12.29 -8.62
CA PRO A 233 25.41 -13.41 -9.50
C PRO A 233 24.79 -13.31 -10.91
N LEU A 234 23.55 -12.81 -11.02
CA LEU A 234 22.86 -12.68 -12.30
C LEU A 234 23.44 -11.54 -13.15
N LEU A 235 23.84 -10.45 -12.50
CA LEU A 235 24.45 -9.30 -13.18
C LEU A 235 25.91 -9.57 -13.57
N ALA A 236 26.65 -10.35 -12.77
CA ALA A 236 28.03 -10.74 -13.07
C ALA A 236 28.15 -11.76 -14.22
N THR A 237 27.06 -12.46 -14.56
CA THR A 237 27.01 -13.44 -15.65
C THR A 237 26.62 -12.80 -16.99
N ALA A 238 26.27 -11.51 -17.02
CA ALA A 238 26.09 -10.78 -18.27
C ALA A 238 27.47 -10.62 -18.94
N PRO A 239 27.70 -11.16 -20.16
CA PRO A 239 29.01 -11.13 -20.77
C PRO A 239 29.45 -9.68 -21.00
N ASP A 240 30.70 -9.43 -20.65
CA ASP A 240 31.52 -8.24 -20.91
C ASP A 240 31.12 -7.55 -22.23
N ARG A 241 30.26 -6.51 -22.15
CA ARG A 241 30.06 -5.58 -23.25
C ARG A 241 31.26 -4.62 -23.25
N ARG A 242 32.38 -5.09 -23.82
CA ARG A 242 33.42 -4.20 -24.34
C ARG A 242 32.80 -3.30 -25.41
N TRP A 243 32.91 -1.99 -25.18
CA TRP A 243 32.62 -0.93 -26.13
C TRP A 243 33.70 -0.87 -27.21
#